data_AF-A0A5N5TC76-F1
#
_entry.id   AF-A0A5N5TC76-F1
#
_cell.length_a   1.000
_cell.length_b   1.000
_cell.length_c   1.000
_cell.angle_alpha   90.00
_cell.angle_beta   90.00
_cell.angle_gamma   90.00
#
_symmetry.space_group_name_H-M   'P 1'
#
loop_
_entity.id
_entity.type
_entity.pdbx_description
1 polymer ?
#
loop_
_entity_poly.entity_id
_entity_poly.type
_entity_poly.pdbx_seq_one_letter_code
_entity_poly.pdbx_strand_id
1 'polypeptide(L)'
;MGNRSLKPLPVSMSLITSYITATTLIGYPGEVYANGLQISTLALGCPLAIIFSYYFLLPVLYSLKLTSINEYIELRFKSKRLRFVIFLLSMVKALAANGIGLYAPTIALSSVTNLSILNSIFILGIICTLYSSFGGIKAVIWTDVFQFSVIIIGLMTVVGVGCAQNGGVIETLHIASEGGRLEMFNMSLSPFVRQTFLNTLASGFFYQLRMYSSEQINIQRICAVKSVKKARSVLKYNIYGKVFGYVLTFSCGLVAYSTYAGCDPMALGLIKKKDQILPYFVIDKLSFVPGLPGLFIAAVIGGALRYFWNYNNYDYNSSIIIGRALRYCCN
;
A
#
# COMPACT_ATOMS: atom_id res chain seq x y z
N MET A 1 -4.97 7.07 -22.90
CA MET A 1 -4.04 6.81 -21.78
C MET A 1 -3.24 5.53 -22.07
N GLY A 2 -1.91 5.60 -22.17
CA GLY A 2 -0.99 4.43 -22.19
C GLY A 2 -1.04 3.46 -23.39
N ASN A 3 -1.54 3.88 -24.56
CA ASN A 3 -1.74 3.06 -25.77
C ASN A 3 -2.55 1.75 -25.56
N ARG A 4 -3.22 1.62 -24.40
CA ARG A 4 -3.96 0.45 -23.93
C ARG A 4 -3.23 -0.90 -24.04
N SER A 5 -1.91 -0.95 -24.21
CA SER A 5 -1.20 -2.19 -24.58
C SER A 5 -0.73 -3.02 -23.38
N LEU A 6 -1.09 -2.63 -22.16
CA LEU A 6 -0.56 -3.24 -20.94
C LEU A 6 -1.18 -4.61 -20.65
N LYS A 7 -0.33 -5.56 -20.28
CA LYS A 7 -0.74 -6.91 -19.87
C LYS A 7 -1.43 -6.84 -18.49
N PRO A 8 -2.42 -7.71 -18.20
CA PRO A 8 -3.14 -7.68 -16.93
C PRO A 8 -2.26 -7.89 -15.69
N LEU A 9 -1.23 -8.74 -15.79
CA LEU A 9 -0.38 -9.10 -14.66
C LEU A 9 0.50 -7.94 -14.13
N PRO A 10 1.25 -7.20 -14.96
CA PRO A 10 1.97 -6.01 -14.51
C PRO A 10 1.04 -4.94 -13.90
N VAL A 11 -0.14 -4.76 -14.48
CA VAL A 11 -1.14 -3.81 -13.96
C VAL A 11 -1.65 -4.27 -12.59
N SER A 12 -1.93 -5.56 -12.42
CA SER A 12 -2.36 -6.09 -11.11
C SER A 12 -1.26 -5.98 -10.06
N MET A 13 -0.03 -6.33 -10.41
CA MET A 13 1.12 -6.19 -9.51
C MET A 13 1.27 -4.73 -9.07
N SER A 14 1.25 -3.79 -10.02
CA SER A 14 1.35 -2.36 -9.71
C SER A 14 0.20 -1.84 -8.83
N LEU A 15 -1.03 -2.33 -9.02
CA LEU A 15 -2.16 -2.03 -8.11
C LEU A 15 -1.96 -2.60 -6.71
N ILE A 16 -1.40 -3.81 -6.60
CA ILE A 16 -1.06 -4.42 -5.31
C ILE A 16 0.05 -3.61 -4.64
N THR A 17 1.10 -3.20 -5.37
CA THR A 17 2.19 -2.43 -4.76
C THR A 17 1.74 -1.05 -4.30
N SER A 18 0.79 -0.41 -4.98
CA SER A 18 0.17 0.83 -4.46
C SER A 18 -0.58 0.65 -3.15
N TYR A 19 -0.95 -0.59 -2.80
CA TYR A 19 -1.56 -0.92 -1.52
C TYR A 19 -0.52 -1.24 -0.43
N ILE A 20 0.65 -1.78 -0.82
CA ILE A 20 1.71 -2.06 0.12
C ILE A 20 2.40 -0.76 0.52
N THR A 21 2.23 -0.38 1.78
CA THR A 21 2.68 0.88 2.38
C THR A 21 3.55 0.61 3.60
N ALA A 22 4.12 1.66 4.19
CA ALA A 22 4.77 1.55 5.49
C ALA A 22 3.81 0.97 6.55
N THR A 23 2.53 1.35 6.53
CA THR A 23 1.51 0.79 7.45
C THR A 23 1.36 -0.70 7.28
N THR A 24 1.34 -1.21 6.04
CA THR A 24 1.20 -2.65 5.82
C THR A 24 2.47 -3.39 6.20
N LEU A 25 3.66 -2.87 5.84
CA LEU A 25 4.92 -3.58 6.05
C LEU A 25 5.42 -3.50 7.48
N ILE A 26 5.13 -2.43 8.20
CA ILE A 26 5.70 -2.15 9.52
C ILE A 26 4.60 -2.13 10.58
N GLY A 27 3.48 -1.45 10.29
CA GLY A 27 2.37 -1.31 11.22
C GLY A 27 1.63 -2.62 11.53
N TYR A 28 1.26 -3.41 10.52
CA TYR A 28 0.53 -4.66 10.75
C TYR A 28 1.37 -5.73 11.47
N PRO A 29 2.64 -5.99 11.11
CA PRO A 29 3.47 -6.91 11.88
C PRO A 29 3.68 -6.44 13.31
N GLY A 30 3.89 -5.12 13.53
CA GLY A 30 3.98 -4.53 14.87
C GLY A 30 2.69 -4.68 15.67
N GLU A 31 1.52 -4.58 15.03
CA GLU A 31 0.24 -4.83 15.66
C GLU A 31 0.08 -6.29 16.09
N VAL A 32 0.40 -7.23 15.20
CA VAL A 32 0.32 -8.68 15.48
C VAL A 32 1.30 -9.08 16.58
N TYR A 33 2.52 -8.56 16.51
CA TYR A 33 3.53 -8.76 17.55
C TYR A 33 3.03 -8.31 18.93
N ALA A 34 2.39 -7.14 19.00
CA ALA A 34 1.99 -6.55 20.27
C ALA A 34 0.60 -6.99 20.77
N ASN A 35 -0.33 -7.38 19.89
CA ASN A 35 -1.76 -7.61 20.23
C ASN A 35 -2.39 -8.84 19.57
N GLY A 36 -1.66 -9.59 18.73
CA GLY A 36 -2.14 -10.81 18.09
C GLY A 36 -2.88 -10.61 16.76
N LEU A 37 -3.47 -11.70 16.25
CA LEU A 37 -4.06 -11.78 14.91
C LEU A 37 -5.44 -11.14 14.76
N GLN A 38 -5.97 -10.44 15.77
CA GLN A 38 -7.30 -9.81 15.67
C GLN A 38 -7.42 -8.88 14.45
N ILE A 39 -6.35 -8.14 14.13
CA ILE A 39 -6.29 -7.26 12.94
C ILE A 39 -6.33 -8.03 11.61
N SER A 40 -5.99 -9.32 11.59
CA SER A 40 -5.86 -10.11 10.36
C SER A 40 -7.18 -10.28 9.60
N THR A 41 -8.30 -10.19 10.32
CA THR A 41 -9.67 -10.23 9.78
C THR A 41 -9.96 -9.09 8.79
N LEU A 42 -9.17 -8.02 8.80
CA LEU A 42 -9.17 -6.97 7.76
C LEU A 42 -8.88 -7.56 6.37
N ALA A 43 -8.04 -8.58 6.26
CA ALA A 43 -7.74 -9.25 5.00
C ALA A 43 -8.95 -9.97 4.39
N LEU A 44 -9.95 -10.34 5.21
CA LEU A 44 -11.22 -10.90 4.73
C LEU A 44 -12.14 -9.83 4.12
N GLY A 45 -12.06 -8.58 4.58
CA GLY A 45 -12.82 -7.47 4.00
C GLY A 45 -12.34 -7.08 2.60
N CYS A 46 -11.05 -7.31 2.32
CA CYS A 46 -10.42 -7.01 1.04
C CYS A 46 -11.05 -7.74 -0.18
N PRO A 47 -11.17 -9.08 -0.20
CA PRO A 47 -11.80 -9.78 -1.31
C PRO A 47 -13.26 -9.35 -1.50
N LEU A 48 -14.01 -9.11 -0.42
CA LEU A 48 -15.40 -8.65 -0.48
C LEU A 48 -15.51 -7.31 -1.23
N ALA A 49 -14.63 -6.35 -0.92
CA ALA A 49 -14.59 -5.06 -1.58
C ALA A 49 -14.21 -5.15 -3.08
N ILE A 50 -13.28 -6.04 -3.41
CA ILE A 50 -12.86 -6.25 -4.82
C ILE A 50 -13.96 -6.95 -5.60
N ILE A 51 -14.65 -7.94 -5.01
CA ILE A 51 -15.80 -8.62 -5.62
C ILE A 51 -16.93 -7.61 -5.86
N PHE A 52 -17.25 -6.76 -4.88
CA PHE A 52 -18.20 -5.68 -5.06
C PHE A 52 -17.80 -4.76 -6.21
N SER A 53 -16.53 -4.35 -6.25
CA SER A 53 -15.99 -3.50 -7.32
C SER A 53 -16.04 -4.19 -8.69
N TYR A 54 -15.83 -5.51 -8.74
CA TYR A 54 -15.86 -6.32 -9.96
C TYR A 54 -17.25 -6.37 -10.60
N TYR A 55 -18.31 -6.53 -9.78
CA TYR A 55 -19.68 -6.65 -10.28
C TYR A 55 -20.36 -5.31 -10.50
N PHE A 56 -20.20 -4.34 -9.58
CA PHE A 56 -20.98 -3.09 -9.61
C PHE A 56 -20.22 -1.93 -10.23
N LEU A 57 -18.97 -1.70 -9.82
CA LEU A 57 -18.24 -0.50 -10.19
C LEU A 57 -17.54 -0.61 -11.54
N LEU A 58 -16.90 -1.74 -11.81
CA LEU A 58 -16.15 -1.97 -13.04
C LEU A 58 -16.99 -1.78 -14.33
N PRO A 59 -18.20 -2.35 -14.48
CA PRO A 59 -18.98 -2.17 -15.72
C PRO A 59 -19.38 -0.71 -15.95
N VAL A 60 -19.69 0.03 -14.88
CA VAL A 60 -20.05 1.46 -14.96
C VAL A 60 -18.83 2.30 -15.32
N LEU A 61 -17.74 2.19 -14.55
CA LEU A 61 -16.56 3.04 -14.73
C LEU A 61 -15.82 2.76 -16.04
N TYR A 62 -15.74 1.50 -16.46
CA TYR A 62 -15.04 1.14 -17.69
C TYR A 62 -15.82 1.56 -18.95
N SER A 63 -17.15 1.46 -18.94
CA SER A 63 -17.97 1.80 -20.11
C SER A 63 -17.95 3.29 -20.44
N LEU A 64 -17.90 4.14 -19.41
CA LEU A 64 -17.91 5.60 -19.54
C LEU A 64 -16.60 6.17 -20.12
N LYS A 65 -15.51 5.38 -20.20
CA LYS A 65 -14.19 5.78 -20.75
C LYS A 65 -13.67 7.12 -20.20
N LEU A 66 -14.00 7.42 -18.94
CA LEU A 66 -13.69 8.71 -18.32
C LEU A 66 -12.19 8.86 -18.13
N THR A 67 -11.73 10.10 -18.26
CA THR A 67 -10.33 10.45 -17.97
C THR A 67 -10.13 10.72 -16.48
N SER A 68 -11.18 11.19 -15.80
CA SER A 68 -11.22 11.49 -14.37
C SER A 68 -12.48 10.92 -13.70
N ILE A 69 -12.35 10.37 -12.49
CA ILE A 69 -13.48 10.01 -11.62
C ILE A 69 -14.32 11.24 -11.29
N ASN A 70 -13.72 12.42 -11.19
CA ASN A 70 -14.47 13.64 -10.89
C ASN A 70 -15.46 13.99 -12.02
N GLU A 71 -15.19 13.53 -13.24
CA GLU A 71 -16.10 13.64 -14.39
C GLU A 71 -17.34 12.75 -14.20
N TYR A 72 -17.19 11.58 -13.56
CA TYR A 72 -18.33 10.71 -13.22
C TYR A 72 -19.31 11.41 -12.29
N ILE A 73 -18.81 12.19 -11.32
CA ILE A 73 -19.66 12.93 -10.39
C ILE A 73 -20.51 13.97 -11.12
N GLU A 74 -19.91 14.70 -12.07
CA GLU A 74 -20.68 15.65 -12.88
C GLU A 74 -21.76 14.93 -13.71
N LEU A 75 -21.42 13.82 -14.36
CA LEU A 75 -22.38 13.06 -15.16
C LEU A 75 -23.53 12.50 -14.32
N ARG A 76 -23.24 12.06 -13.08
CA ARG A 76 -24.23 11.42 -12.20
C ARG A 76 -25.15 12.41 -11.51
N PHE A 77 -24.61 13.54 -11.05
CA PHE A 77 -25.34 14.55 -10.25
C PHE A 77 -25.68 15.81 -11.05
N LYS A 78 -25.26 15.91 -12.32
CA LYS A 78 -25.50 17.03 -13.24
C LYS A 78 -25.11 18.40 -12.66
N SER A 79 -24.11 18.43 -11.77
CA SER A 79 -23.68 19.65 -11.07
C SER A 79 -22.20 19.93 -11.26
N LYS A 80 -21.90 21.01 -12.00
CA LYS A 80 -20.53 21.52 -12.21
C LYS A 80 -19.90 22.02 -10.90
N ARG A 81 -20.71 22.64 -10.02
CA ARG A 81 -20.25 23.14 -8.71
C ARG A 81 -19.75 22.01 -7.81
N LEU A 82 -20.49 20.89 -7.78
CA LEU A 82 -20.10 19.71 -7.00
C LEU A 82 -18.78 19.12 -7.50
N ARG A 83 -18.61 19.00 -8.82
CA ARG A 83 -17.33 18.55 -9.42
C ARG A 83 -16.17 19.45 -9.01
N PHE A 84 -16.36 20.77 -9.04
CA PHE A 84 -15.32 21.72 -8.67
C PHE A 84 -14.90 21.59 -7.21
N VAL A 85 -15.85 21.49 -6.28
CA VAL A 85 -15.58 21.31 -4.85
C VAL A 85 -14.82 20.00 -4.59
N ILE A 86 -15.26 18.88 -5.17
CA ILE A 86 -14.59 17.57 -5.01
C ILE A 86 -13.20 17.58 -5.63
N PHE A 87 -13.04 18.25 -6.77
CA PHE A 87 -11.73 18.44 -7.39
C PHE A 87 -10.78 19.20 -6.47
N LEU A 88 -11.21 20.33 -5.88
CA LEU A 88 -10.41 21.09 -4.93
C LEU A 88 -10.02 20.25 -3.71
N LEU A 89 -10.97 19.54 -3.10
CA LEU A 89 -10.69 18.65 -1.97
C LEU A 89 -9.69 17.54 -2.34
N SER A 90 -9.83 16.97 -3.54
CA SER A 90 -8.90 15.95 -4.04
C SER A 90 -7.50 16.51 -4.28
N MET A 91 -7.39 17.76 -4.74
CA MET A 91 -6.12 18.45 -4.95
C MET A 91 -5.41 18.73 -3.63
N VAL A 92 -6.13 19.23 -2.62
CA VAL A 92 -5.58 19.47 -1.27
C VAL A 92 -5.11 18.16 -0.65
N LYS A 93 -5.92 17.09 -0.76
CA LYS A 93 -5.52 15.74 -0.32
C LYS A 93 -4.23 15.28 -1.01
N ALA A 94 -4.12 15.47 -2.32
CA ALA A 94 -2.94 15.06 -3.09
C ALA A 94 -1.68 15.84 -2.66
N LEU A 95 -1.78 17.16 -2.49
CA LEU A 95 -0.67 18.00 -2.02
C LEU A 95 -0.17 17.58 -0.63
N ALA A 96 -1.10 17.37 0.31
CA ALA A 96 -0.76 16.90 1.65
C ALA A 96 -0.08 15.52 1.62
N ALA A 97 -0.62 14.58 0.84
CA ALA A 97 -0.05 13.24 0.69
C ALA A 97 1.36 13.27 0.07
N ASN A 98 1.59 14.14 -0.92
CA ASN A 98 2.91 14.35 -1.53
C ASN A 98 3.93 14.89 -0.54
N GLY A 99 3.55 15.90 0.26
CA GLY A 99 4.44 16.46 1.29
C GLY A 99 4.87 15.41 2.31
N ILE A 100 3.93 14.62 2.82
CA ILE A 100 4.21 13.53 3.77
C ILE A 100 5.08 12.45 3.12
N GLY A 101 4.77 12.06 1.88
CA GLY A 101 5.50 11.04 1.14
C GLY A 101 6.96 11.41 0.85
N LEU A 102 7.26 12.69 0.66
CA LEU A 102 8.62 13.19 0.42
C LEU A 102 9.42 13.43 1.72
N TYR A 103 8.73 13.67 2.83
CA TYR A 103 9.40 13.97 4.09
C TYR A 103 10.15 12.76 4.69
N ALA A 104 9.52 11.57 4.70
CA ALA A 104 10.14 10.35 5.21
C ALA A 104 11.49 9.98 4.54
N PRO A 105 11.60 9.92 3.20
CA PRO A 105 12.88 9.63 2.52
C PRO A 105 13.89 10.76 2.70
N THR A 106 13.45 12.01 2.88
CA THR A 106 14.33 13.15 3.19
C THR A 106 15.04 12.94 4.52
N ILE A 107 14.31 12.55 5.56
CA ILE A 107 14.90 12.27 6.88
C ILE A 107 15.96 11.17 6.74
N ALA A 108 15.60 10.07 6.06
CA ALA A 108 16.54 8.96 5.84
C ALA A 108 17.79 9.40 5.07
N LEU A 109 17.64 10.21 4.02
CA LEU A 109 18.77 10.71 3.24
C LEU A 109 19.67 11.64 4.08
N SER A 110 19.07 12.56 4.83
CA SER A 110 19.81 13.50 5.69
C SER A 110 20.63 12.80 6.78
N SER A 111 20.14 11.67 7.31
CA SER A 111 20.87 10.88 8.31
C SER A 111 22.12 10.17 7.77
N VAL A 112 22.21 9.96 6.46
CA VAL A 112 23.33 9.25 5.82
C VAL A 112 24.30 10.20 5.13
N THR A 113 23.81 11.36 4.66
CA THR A 113 24.59 12.27 3.80
C THR A 113 25.11 13.53 4.50
N ASN A 114 24.85 13.71 5.80
CA ASN A 114 25.15 14.94 6.57
C ASN A 114 24.59 16.23 5.93
N LEU A 115 23.65 16.11 4.98
CA LEU A 115 23.00 17.24 4.34
C LEU A 115 21.90 17.82 5.24
N SER A 116 21.68 19.13 5.14
CA SER A 116 20.51 19.74 5.77
C SER A 116 19.23 19.15 5.16
N ILE A 117 18.21 18.96 6.00
CA ILE A 117 16.90 18.43 5.59
C ILE A 117 16.37 19.20 4.37
N LEU A 118 16.52 20.53 4.37
CA LEU A 118 16.03 21.41 3.32
C LEU A 118 16.74 21.16 1.97
N ASN A 119 18.05 20.93 1.98
CA ASN A 119 18.79 20.57 0.76
C ASN A 119 18.40 19.18 0.25
N SER A 120 18.19 18.21 1.16
CA SER A 120 17.70 16.88 0.80
C SER A 120 16.30 16.92 0.17
N ILE A 121 15.40 17.81 0.65
CA ILE A 121 14.07 18.02 0.06
C ILE A 121 14.21 18.49 -1.39
N PHE A 122 15.04 19.50 -1.64
CA PHE A 122 15.21 20.03 -3.00
C PHE A 122 15.80 18.99 -3.95
N ILE A 123 16.84 18.28 -3.52
CA ILE A 123 17.49 17.25 -4.35
C ILE A 123 16.49 16.12 -4.67
N LEU A 124 15.83 15.57 -3.66
CA LEU A 124 14.81 14.54 -3.87
C LEU A 124 13.65 15.05 -4.70
N GLY A 125 13.17 16.27 -4.46
CA GLY A 125 12.09 16.89 -5.23
C GLY A 125 12.43 17.04 -6.72
N ILE A 126 13.65 17.46 -7.05
CA ILE A 126 14.13 17.61 -8.43
C ILE A 126 14.25 16.24 -9.10
N ILE A 127 14.97 15.29 -8.47
CA ILE A 127 15.09 13.91 -8.99
C ILE A 127 13.69 13.33 -9.20
N CYS A 128 12.79 13.58 -8.24
CA CYS A 128 11.45 13.05 -8.29
C CYS A 128 10.62 13.62 -9.44
N THR A 129 10.70 14.93 -9.63
CA THR A 129 10.00 15.64 -10.70
C THR A 129 10.53 15.24 -12.07
N LEU A 130 11.85 15.12 -12.23
CA LEU A 130 12.47 14.70 -13.49
C LEU A 130 12.03 13.28 -13.87
N TYR A 131 12.15 12.32 -12.97
CA TYR A 131 11.77 10.95 -13.30
C TYR A 131 10.25 10.80 -13.51
N SER A 132 9.40 11.57 -12.81
CA SER A 132 7.97 11.63 -13.14
C SER A 132 7.66 12.26 -14.49
N SER A 133 8.44 13.26 -14.92
CA SER A 133 8.24 13.94 -16.21
C SER A 133 8.58 13.03 -17.39
N PHE A 134 9.61 12.17 -17.24
CA PHE A 134 10.05 11.26 -18.30
C PHE A 134 9.42 9.84 -18.24
N GLY A 135 8.98 9.36 -17.08
CA GLY A 135 8.61 7.95 -16.89
C GLY A 135 7.27 7.54 -17.51
N GLY A 136 6.25 8.40 -17.42
CA GLY A 136 4.89 8.05 -17.83
C GLY A 136 4.30 6.81 -17.11
N ILE A 137 3.04 6.48 -17.40
CA ILE A 137 2.33 5.41 -16.65
C ILE A 137 2.97 4.02 -16.84
N LYS A 138 3.68 3.79 -17.96
CA LYS A 138 4.31 2.49 -18.23
C LYS A 138 5.56 2.27 -17.39
N ALA A 139 6.45 3.26 -17.23
CA ALA A 139 7.65 3.10 -16.41
C ALA A 139 7.26 2.91 -14.94
N VAL A 140 6.29 3.70 -14.46
CA VAL A 140 5.75 3.59 -13.10
C VAL A 140 5.25 2.18 -12.78
N ILE A 141 4.54 1.54 -13.72
CA ILE A 141 4.05 0.16 -13.53
C ILE A 141 5.21 -0.83 -13.41
N TRP A 142 6.27 -0.68 -14.21
CA TRP A 142 7.41 -1.58 -14.16
C TRP A 142 8.26 -1.42 -12.89
N THR A 143 8.45 -0.19 -12.42
CA THR A 143 9.08 0.03 -11.11
C THR A 143 8.24 -0.52 -9.97
N ASP A 144 6.91 -0.41 -10.07
CA ASP A 144 6.02 -1.01 -9.08
C ASP A 144 6.10 -2.54 -9.06
N VAL A 145 6.27 -3.18 -10.23
CA VAL A 145 6.47 -4.64 -10.35
C VAL A 145 7.77 -5.05 -9.69
N PHE A 146 8.88 -4.37 -9.99
CA PHE A 146 10.18 -4.66 -9.38
C PHE A 146 10.11 -4.56 -7.86
N GLN A 147 9.56 -3.45 -7.36
CA GLN A 147 9.46 -3.23 -5.92
C GLN A 147 8.49 -4.23 -5.24
N PHE A 148 7.40 -4.63 -5.90
CA PHE A 148 6.52 -5.68 -5.39
C PHE A 148 7.28 -6.99 -5.18
N SER A 149 8.05 -7.41 -6.18
CA SER A 149 8.85 -8.64 -6.12
C SER A 149 9.86 -8.60 -4.98
N VAL A 150 10.59 -7.48 -4.82
CA VAL A 150 11.56 -7.31 -3.73
C VAL A 150 10.89 -7.40 -2.36
N ILE A 151 9.73 -6.76 -2.19
CA ILE A 151 8.99 -6.81 -0.92
C ILE A 151 8.52 -8.23 -0.61
N ILE A 152 7.92 -8.92 -1.58
CA ILE A 152 7.40 -10.28 -1.37
C ILE A 152 8.52 -11.25 -1.03
N ILE A 153 9.67 -11.16 -1.73
CA ILE A 153 10.86 -11.95 -1.40
C ILE A 153 11.32 -11.65 0.03
N GLY A 154 11.43 -10.37 0.40
CA GLY A 154 11.83 -9.96 1.75
C GLY A 154 10.91 -10.51 2.85
N LEU A 155 9.59 -10.44 2.66
CA LEU A 155 8.62 -11.00 3.61
C LEU A 155 8.73 -12.53 3.69
N MET A 156 8.87 -13.23 2.56
CA MET A 156 9.08 -14.68 2.56
C MET A 156 10.37 -15.07 3.26
N THR A 157 11.46 -14.31 3.09
CA THR A 157 12.73 -14.56 3.79
C THR A 157 12.59 -14.38 5.30
N VAL A 158 11.90 -13.33 5.75
CA VAL A 158 11.61 -13.13 7.18
C VAL A 158 10.84 -14.31 7.76
N VAL A 159 9.74 -14.70 7.12
CA VAL A 159 8.93 -15.83 7.58
C VAL A 159 9.73 -17.13 7.57
N GLY A 160 10.48 -17.40 6.50
CA GLY A 160 11.27 -18.63 6.36
C GLY A 160 12.38 -18.74 7.40
N VAL A 161 13.20 -17.70 7.56
CA VAL A 161 14.32 -17.70 8.53
C VAL A 161 13.80 -17.71 9.96
N GLY A 162 12.80 -16.90 10.27
CA GLY A 162 12.28 -16.88 11.64
C GLY A 162 11.56 -18.16 12.02
N CYS A 163 10.78 -18.77 11.12
CA CYS A 163 10.24 -20.12 11.37
C CYS A 163 11.34 -21.15 11.58
N ALA A 164 12.44 -21.11 10.81
CA ALA A 164 13.56 -22.03 11.00
C ALA A 164 14.26 -21.84 12.35
N GLN A 165 14.44 -20.59 12.79
CA GLN A 165 15.04 -20.28 14.10
C GLN A 165 14.15 -20.68 15.27
N ASN A 166 12.83 -20.59 15.10
CA ASN A 166 11.86 -20.95 16.12
C ASN A 166 11.61 -22.47 16.22
N GLY A 167 12.36 -23.32 15.52
CA GLY A 167 12.15 -24.78 15.52
C GLY A 167 11.09 -25.28 14.53
N GLY A 168 10.58 -24.40 13.66
CA GLY A 168 9.63 -24.73 12.59
C GLY A 168 8.35 -23.88 12.61
N VAL A 169 7.50 -24.08 11.61
CA VAL A 169 6.22 -23.37 11.50
C VAL A 169 5.27 -23.80 12.62
N ILE A 170 5.25 -25.09 12.97
CA ILE A 170 4.37 -25.63 14.01
C ILE A 170 4.77 -25.04 15.37
N GLU A 171 6.05 -25.05 15.70
CA GLU A 171 6.57 -24.50 16.95
C GLU A 171 6.32 -22.98 17.03
N THR A 172 6.51 -22.25 15.93
CA THR A 172 6.18 -20.82 15.86
C THR A 172 4.72 -20.57 16.22
N LEU A 173 3.80 -21.38 15.69
CA LEU A 173 2.37 -21.27 16.00
C LEU A 173 2.07 -21.71 17.44
N HIS A 174 2.76 -22.71 17.96
CA HIS A 174 2.62 -23.16 19.35
C HIS A 174 2.99 -22.04 20.32
N ILE A 175 4.18 -21.44 20.18
CA ILE A 175 4.64 -20.29 21.00
C ILE A 175 3.66 -19.10 20.86
N ALA A 176 3.20 -18.82 19.64
CA ALA A 176 2.23 -17.76 19.42
C ALA A 176 0.86 -18.05 20.08
N SER A 177 0.47 -19.32 20.16
CA SER A 177 -0.75 -19.76 20.85
C SER A 177 -0.64 -19.58 22.36
N GLU A 178 0.47 -20.02 22.95
CA GLU A 178 0.76 -19.83 24.39
C GLU A 178 0.79 -18.34 24.75
N GLY A 179 1.32 -17.51 23.86
CA GLY A 179 1.31 -16.06 23.98
C GLY A 179 -0.02 -15.36 23.72
N GLY A 180 -1.10 -16.11 23.46
CA GLY A 180 -2.43 -15.56 23.17
C GLY A 180 -2.51 -14.75 21.87
N ARG A 181 -1.57 -14.93 20.93
CA ARG A 181 -1.49 -14.16 19.67
C ARG A 181 -2.35 -14.71 18.55
N LEU A 182 -2.86 -15.94 18.68
CA LEU A 182 -3.66 -16.60 17.64
C LEU A 182 -5.14 -16.23 17.66
N GLU A 183 -5.62 -15.46 18.65
CA GLU A 183 -7.01 -15.03 18.67
C GLU A 183 -7.32 -14.09 17.49
N MET A 184 -8.12 -14.59 16.54
CA MET A 184 -8.55 -13.84 15.36
C MET A 184 -9.95 -13.24 15.52
N PHE A 185 -10.86 -13.97 16.17
CA PHE A 185 -12.30 -13.68 16.11
C PHE A 185 -12.84 -13.14 17.43
N ASN A 186 -12.59 -11.86 17.70
CA ASN A 186 -13.28 -11.17 18.78
C ASN A 186 -14.64 -10.65 18.28
N MET A 187 -15.72 -11.36 18.60
CA MET A 187 -17.10 -11.03 18.16
C MET A 187 -17.81 -10.00 19.06
N SER A 188 -17.10 -9.34 19.97
CA SER A 188 -17.68 -8.28 20.79
C SER A 188 -18.23 -7.15 19.93
N LEU A 189 -19.42 -6.65 20.28
CA LEU A 189 -20.06 -5.49 19.64
C LEU A 189 -19.72 -4.17 20.33
N SER A 190 -18.92 -4.21 21.40
CA SER A 190 -18.57 -3.02 22.16
C SER A 190 -17.65 -2.10 21.34
N PRO A 191 -17.97 -0.79 21.22
CA PRO A 191 -17.14 0.16 20.50
C PRO A 191 -15.84 0.53 21.25
N PHE A 192 -15.73 0.14 22.53
CA PHE A 192 -14.54 0.39 23.35
C PHE A 192 -13.45 -0.66 23.13
N VAL A 193 -13.76 -1.77 22.45
CA VAL A 193 -12.78 -2.81 22.14
C VAL A 193 -11.96 -2.36 20.95
N ARG A 194 -10.63 -2.38 21.12
CA ARG A 194 -9.64 -1.90 20.14
C ARG A 194 -9.86 -2.47 18.74
N GLN A 195 -10.01 -3.80 18.63
CA GLN A 195 -10.26 -4.50 17.37
C GLN A 195 -11.32 -5.58 17.60
N THR A 196 -12.44 -5.47 16.91
CA THR A 196 -13.48 -6.49 16.85
C THR A 196 -13.56 -7.01 15.43
N PHE A 197 -13.99 -8.25 15.25
CA PHE A 197 -14.11 -8.88 13.94
C PHE A 197 -14.92 -8.01 12.96
N LEU A 198 -16.03 -7.44 13.42
CA LEU A 198 -16.88 -6.60 12.59
C LEU A 198 -16.21 -5.27 12.24
N ASN A 199 -15.52 -4.63 13.19
CA ASN A 199 -14.86 -3.34 12.94
C ASN A 199 -13.70 -3.50 11.95
N THR A 200 -12.83 -4.50 12.13
CA THR A 200 -11.71 -4.78 11.24
C THR A 200 -12.17 -5.24 9.85
N LEU A 201 -13.20 -6.09 9.77
CA LEU A 201 -13.79 -6.54 8.51
C LEU A 201 -14.39 -5.36 7.74
N ALA A 202 -15.20 -4.54 8.41
CA ALA A 202 -15.80 -3.34 7.81
C ALA A 202 -14.73 -2.34 7.37
N SER A 203 -13.72 -2.09 8.22
CA SER A 203 -12.57 -1.25 7.88
C SER A 203 -11.85 -1.76 6.64
N GLY A 204 -11.56 -3.07 6.56
CA GLY A 204 -10.97 -3.68 5.37
C GLY A 204 -11.83 -3.53 4.12
N PHE A 205 -13.15 -3.73 4.25
CA PHE A 205 -14.09 -3.56 3.15
C PHE A 205 -14.11 -2.12 2.64
N PHE A 206 -14.40 -1.13 3.50
CA PHE A 206 -14.52 0.25 3.08
C PHE A 206 -13.20 0.87 2.62
N TYR A 207 -12.09 0.52 3.27
CA TYR A 207 -10.76 0.98 2.87
C TYR A 207 -10.40 0.49 1.46
N GLN A 208 -10.66 -0.78 1.16
CA GLN A 208 -10.37 -1.35 -0.15
C GLN A 208 -11.39 -0.89 -1.19
N LEU A 209 -12.67 -0.73 -0.83
CA LEU A 209 -13.68 -0.20 -1.72
C LEU A 209 -13.31 1.20 -2.21
N ARG A 210 -12.89 2.09 -1.30
CA ARG A 210 -12.40 3.43 -1.63
C ARG A 210 -11.27 3.39 -2.66
N MET A 211 -10.32 2.46 -2.51
CA MET A 211 -9.20 2.31 -3.43
C MET A 211 -9.62 1.95 -4.86
N TYR A 212 -10.68 1.15 -5.03
CA TYR A 212 -11.14 0.70 -6.36
C TYR A 212 -12.32 1.53 -6.92
N SER A 213 -12.95 2.38 -6.12
CA SER A 213 -14.12 3.19 -6.50
C SER A 213 -13.82 4.66 -6.73
N SER A 214 -12.99 5.25 -5.87
CA SER A 214 -12.85 6.70 -5.75
C SER A 214 -11.41 7.16 -5.93
N GLU A 215 -10.44 6.24 -5.83
CA GLU A 215 -9.03 6.57 -6.02
C GLU A 215 -8.65 6.55 -7.51
N GLN A 216 -8.35 7.74 -8.02
CA GLN A 216 -8.10 8.01 -9.42
C GLN A 216 -6.96 7.18 -10.02
N ILE A 217 -5.85 7.03 -9.29
CA ILE A 217 -4.66 6.31 -9.75
C ILE A 217 -4.99 4.84 -10.07
N ASN A 218 -5.79 4.21 -9.20
CA ASN A 218 -6.13 2.80 -9.36
C ASN A 218 -7.11 2.58 -10.51
N ILE A 219 -8.12 3.46 -10.63
CA ILE A 219 -9.10 3.36 -11.72
C ILE A 219 -8.44 3.63 -13.07
N GLN A 220 -7.53 4.60 -13.18
CA GLN A 220 -6.77 4.83 -14.42
C GLN A 220 -5.96 3.62 -14.84
N ARG A 221 -5.29 2.94 -13.89
CA ARG A 221 -4.54 1.71 -14.15
C ARG A 221 -5.44 0.57 -14.61
N ILE A 222 -6.61 0.40 -13.99
CA ILE A 222 -7.61 -0.60 -14.40
C ILE A 222 -8.12 -0.29 -15.81
N CYS A 223 -8.41 0.97 -16.13
CA CYS A 223 -8.87 1.41 -17.46
C CYS A 223 -7.75 1.45 -18.52
N ALA A 224 -6.48 1.23 -18.15
CA ALA A 224 -5.36 1.18 -19.07
C ALA A 224 -5.24 -0.15 -19.84
N VAL A 225 -6.01 -1.17 -19.49
CA VAL A 225 -6.08 -2.44 -20.24
C VAL A 225 -7.06 -2.36 -21.42
N LYS A 226 -6.86 -3.18 -22.47
CA LYS A 226 -7.67 -3.10 -23.72
C LYS A 226 -9.15 -3.45 -23.56
N SER A 227 -9.50 -4.36 -22.65
CA SER A 227 -10.84 -4.97 -22.58
C SER A 227 -11.34 -5.11 -21.15
N VAL A 228 -12.66 -5.00 -20.95
CA VAL A 228 -13.34 -5.30 -19.67
C VAL A 228 -13.00 -6.69 -19.18
N LYS A 229 -12.89 -7.70 -20.06
CA LYS A 229 -12.49 -9.06 -19.68
C LYS A 229 -11.09 -9.08 -19.04
N LYS A 230 -10.16 -8.30 -19.59
CA LYS A 230 -8.81 -8.14 -19.04
C LYS A 230 -8.80 -7.34 -17.74
N ALA A 231 -9.62 -6.30 -17.63
CA ALA A 231 -9.79 -5.53 -16.38
C ALA A 231 -10.37 -6.41 -15.25
N ARG A 232 -11.31 -7.31 -15.58
CA ARG A 232 -11.82 -8.34 -14.68
C ARG A 232 -10.71 -9.29 -14.20
N SER A 233 -9.84 -9.74 -15.10
CA SER A 233 -8.66 -10.54 -14.72
C SER A 233 -7.71 -9.77 -13.78
N VAL A 234 -7.50 -8.47 -14.01
CA VAL A 234 -6.68 -7.62 -13.11
C VAL A 234 -7.23 -7.64 -11.69
N LEU A 235 -8.56 -7.47 -11.52
CA LEU A 235 -9.20 -7.53 -10.20
C LEU A 235 -9.08 -8.91 -9.54
N LYS A 236 -9.25 -10.00 -10.32
CA LYS A 236 -9.05 -11.36 -9.79
C LYS A 236 -7.62 -11.57 -9.29
N TYR A 237 -6.61 -11.18 -10.06
CA TYR A 237 -5.20 -11.25 -9.63
C TYR A 237 -4.92 -10.38 -8.40
N ASN A 238 -5.58 -9.23 -8.27
CA ASN A 238 -5.49 -8.39 -7.08
C ASN A 238 -6.01 -9.09 -5.82
N ILE A 239 -7.08 -9.89 -5.92
CA ILE A 239 -7.59 -10.66 -4.78
C ILE A 239 -6.51 -11.61 -4.27
N TYR A 240 -5.99 -12.48 -5.14
CA TYR A 240 -4.97 -13.45 -4.74
C TYR A 240 -3.69 -12.78 -4.23
N GLY A 241 -3.19 -11.77 -4.94
CA GLY A 241 -1.95 -11.09 -4.56
C GLY A 241 -2.07 -10.32 -3.24
N LYS A 242 -3.22 -9.69 -2.95
CA LYS A 242 -3.42 -8.99 -1.67
C LYS A 242 -3.58 -9.97 -0.52
N VAL A 243 -4.40 -11.02 -0.68
CA VAL A 243 -4.56 -12.05 0.37
C VAL A 243 -3.20 -12.67 0.70
N PHE A 244 -2.43 -13.02 -0.33
CA PHE A 244 -1.08 -13.56 -0.15
C PHE A 244 -0.15 -12.59 0.59
N GLY A 245 -0.13 -11.31 0.18
CA GLY A 245 0.67 -10.28 0.86
C GLY A 245 0.28 -10.05 2.32
N TYR A 246 -1.03 -10.08 2.64
CA TYR A 246 -1.51 -9.98 4.01
C TYR A 246 -1.09 -11.18 4.86
N VAL A 247 -1.25 -12.40 4.34
CA VAL A 247 -0.84 -13.62 5.05
C VAL A 247 0.64 -13.53 5.40
N LEU A 248 1.50 -13.21 4.44
CA LEU A 248 2.94 -13.04 4.69
C LEU A 248 3.21 -11.97 5.75
N THR A 249 2.55 -10.82 5.64
CA THR A 249 2.73 -9.70 6.58
C THR A 249 2.35 -10.09 8.00
N PHE A 250 1.19 -10.70 8.21
CA PHE A 250 0.76 -11.12 9.55
C PHE A 250 1.63 -12.25 10.09
N SER A 251 2.05 -13.19 9.23
CA SER A 251 3.01 -14.23 9.60
C SER A 251 4.35 -13.64 10.05
N CYS A 252 4.86 -12.56 9.42
CA CYS A 252 6.07 -11.89 9.91
C CYS A 252 5.91 -11.38 11.36
N GLY A 253 4.73 -10.86 11.72
CA GLY A 253 4.45 -10.40 13.08
C GLY A 253 4.41 -11.55 14.10
N LEU A 254 3.80 -12.68 13.74
CA LEU A 254 3.81 -13.90 14.56
C LEU A 254 5.20 -14.46 14.75
N VAL A 255 5.95 -14.58 13.65
CA VAL A 255 7.32 -15.09 13.67
C VAL A 255 8.20 -14.22 14.55
N ALA A 256 8.12 -12.90 14.40
CA ALA A 256 8.85 -11.97 15.25
C ALA A 256 8.46 -12.11 16.73
N TYR A 257 7.17 -12.31 17.04
CA TYR A 257 6.74 -12.58 18.41
C TYR A 257 7.37 -13.86 18.95
N SER A 258 7.24 -14.97 18.24
CA SER A 258 7.74 -16.27 18.69
C SER A 258 9.26 -16.30 18.84
N THR A 259 10.00 -15.59 17.98
CA THR A 259 11.46 -15.46 18.10
C THR A 259 11.89 -14.71 19.37
N TYR A 260 11.08 -13.77 19.85
CA TYR A 260 11.38 -12.94 21.01
C TYR A 260 10.52 -13.25 22.24
N ALA A 261 9.79 -14.37 22.27
CA ALA A 261 8.82 -14.70 23.31
C ALA A 261 9.43 -14.79 24.74
N GLY A 262 10.74 -15.05 24.86
CA GLY A 262 11.48 -15.06 26.14
C GLY A 262 12.40 -13.86 26.37
N CYS A 263 12.60 -13.00 25.37
CA CYS A 263 13.57 -11.91 25.40
C CYS A 263 13.03 -10.73 24.59
N ASP A 264 12.03 -10.06 25.17
CA ASP A 264 11.28 -9.02 24.47
C ASP A 264 12.18 -7.78 24.22
N PRO A 265 12.49 -7.43 22.95
CA PRO A 265 13.31 -6.28 22.60
C PRO A 265 12.67 -4.94 22.99
N MET A 266 11.35 -4.88 23.15
CA MET A 266 10.65 -3.71 23.66
C MET A 266 10.84 -3.56 25.17
N ALA A 267 10.74 -4.67 25.93
CA ALA A 267 11.00 -4.67 27.37
C ALA A 267 12.47 -4.34 27.71
N LEU A 268 13.40 -4.77 26.86
CA LEU A 268 14.83 -4.45 26.96
C LEU A 268 15.19 -3.03 26.52
N GLY A 269 14.24 -2.25 26.00
CA GLY A 269 14.49 -0.88 25.53
C GLY A 269 15.29 -0.78 24.22
N LEU A 270 15.53 -1.90 23.54
CA LEU A 270 16.17 -1.93 22.21
C LEU A 270 15.26 -1.31 21.14
N ILE A 271 13.94 -1.42 21.36
CA ILE A 271 12.90 -0.84 20.50
C ILE A 271 12.01 0.09 21.32
N LYS A 272 11.74 1.29 20.80
CA LYS A 272 10.84 2.28 21.45
C LYS A 272 9.39 2.14 21.02
N LYS A 273 9.14 1.63 19.82
CA LYS A 273 7.79 1.52 19.23
C LYS A 273 7.60 0.16 18.60
N LYS A 274 6.43 -0.45 18.80
CA LYS A 274 6.06 -1.77 18.25
C LYS A 274 6.28 -1.89 16.74
N ASP A 275 6.11 -0.80 16.01
CA ASP A 275 6.29 -0.74 14.56
C ASP A 275 7.74 -1.09 14.17
N GLN A 276 8.73 -0.79 15.01
CA GLN A 276 10.14 -1.05 14.69
C GLN A 276 10.54 -2.54 14.80
N ILE A 277 9.64 -3.43 15.23
CA ILE A 277 9.94 -4.85 15.42
C ILE A 277 10.43 -5.53 14.15
N LEU A 278 9.78 -5.28 13.02
CA LEU A 278 10.15 -5.95 11.78
C LEU A 278 11.49 -5.43 11.22
N PRO A 279 11.73 -4.11 11.14
CA PRO A 279 13.08 -3.59 10.84
C PRO A 279 14.16 -4.13 11.78
N TYR A 280 13.88 -4.20 13.09
CA TYR A 280 14.82 -4.74 14.07
C TYR A 280 15.12 -6.22 13.82
N PHE A 281 14.09 -7.04 13.59
CA PHE A 281 14.24 -8.46 13.27
C PHE A 281 15.13 -8.66 12.03
N VAL A 282 14.95 -7.85 10.99
CA VAL A 282 15.77 -7.94 9.77
C VAL A 282 17.24 -7.59 10.05
N ILE A 283 17.51 -6.60 10.90
CA ILE A 283 18.88 -6.23 11.27
C ILE A 283 19.51 -7.31 12.17
N ASP A 284 18.77 -7.81 13.15
CA ASP A 284 19.26 -8.80 14.12
C ASP A 284 19.47 -10.17 13.47
N LYS A 285 18.45 -10.72 12.80
CA LYS A 285 18.44 -12.11 12.33
C LYS A 285 18.83 -12.30 10.88
N LEU A 286 18.76 -11.27 10.03
CA LEU A 286 19.06 -11.36 8.60
C LEU A 286 20.35 -10.65 8.19
N SER A 287 21.15 -10.17 9.15
CA SER A 287 22.45 -9.53 8.91
C SER A 287 23.50 -10.47 8.29
N PHE A 288 23.34 -11.78 8.45
CA PHE A 288 24.23 -12.78 7.85
C PHE A 288 24.21 -12.76 6.31
N VAL A 289 23.14 -12.24 5.69
CA VAL A 289 23.08 -12.01 4.23
C VAL A 289 23.46 -10.56 3.95
N PRO A 290 24.69 -10.27 3.50
CA PRO A 290 25.11 -8.91 3.24
C PRO A 290 24.20 -8.26 2.17
N GLY A 291 23.70 -7.06 2.48
CA GLY A 291 22.84 -6.28 1.58
C GLY A 291 21.33 -6.54 1.72
N LEU A 292 20.90 -7.65 2.33
CA LEU A 292 19.47 -7.96 2.47
C LEU A 292 18.73 -6.96 3.38
N PRO A 293 19.25 -6.57 4.56
CA PRO A 293 18.62 -5.53 5.38
C PRO A 293 18.52 -4.18 4.66
N GLY A 294 19.58 -3.80 3.93
CA GLY A 294 19.60 -2.59 3.12
C GLY A 294 18.55 -2.61 2.02
N LEU A 295 18.41 -3.74 1.32
CA LEU A 295 17.40 -3.94 0.28
C LEU A 295 15.97 -3.87 0.86
N PHE A 296 15.74 -4.45 2.03
CA PHE A 296 14.43 -4.41 2.71
C PHE A 296 14.05 -2.98 3.11
N ILE A 297 14.97 -2.26 3.76
CA ILE A 297 14.76 -0.85 4.15
C ILE A 297 14.55 0.01 2.91
N ALA A 298 15.33 -0.19 1.85
CA ALA A 298 15.16 0.51 0.58
C ALA A 298 13.79 0.23 -0.05
N ALA A 299 13.27 -1.00 0.03
CA ALA A 299 11.96 -1.36 -0.49
C ALA A 299 10.80 -0.71 0.29
N VAL A 300 10.94 -0.59 1.62
CA VAL A 300 10.01 0.16 2.49
C VAL A 300 10.02 1.65 2.13
N ILE A 301 11.21 2.27 2.06
CA ILE A 301 11.38 3.68 1.72
C ILE A 301 10.87 3.96 0.31
N GLY A 302 11.17 3.08 -0.66
CA GLY A 302 10.61 3.12 -2.01
C GLY A 302 9.08 3.10 -2.01
N GLY A 303 8.46 2.43 -1.02
CA GLY A 303 7.00 2.38 -0.85
C GLY A 303 6.42 3.71 -0.39
N ALA A 304 7.12 4.42 0.50
CA ALA A 304 6.75 5.77 0.91
C ALA A 304 6.93 6.77 -0.25
N LEU A 305 8.08 6.69 -0.93
CA LEU A 305 8.39 7.50 -2.11
C LEU A 305 7.36 7.33 -3.21
N ARG A 306 6.87 6.09 -3.44
CA ARG A 306 5.85 5.78 -4.46
C ARG A 306 4.66 6.73 -4.46
N TYR A 307 4.19 7.16 -3.28
CA TYR A 307 3.09 8.12 -3.19
C TYR A 307 3.41 9.38 -4.00
N PHE A 308 4.60 9.95 -3.79
CA PHE A 308 5.05 11.14 -4.49
C PHE A 308 5.03 10.93 -6.01
N TRP A 309 5.66 9.88 -6.53
CA TRP A 309 5.75 9.64 -7.97
C TRP A 309 4.43 9.32 -8.65
N ASN A 310 3.55 8.57 -7.96
CA ASN A 310 2.23 8.22 -8.47
C ASN A 310 1.35 9.45 -8.61
N TYR A 311 1.41 10.35 -7.64
CA TYR A 311 0.67 11.61 -7.67
C TYR A 311 1.30 12.65 -8.61
N ASN A 312 2.62 12.67 -8.82
CA ASN A 312 3.28 13.62 -9.74
C ASN A 312 3.15 13.21 -11.23
N ASN A 313 3.31 11.92 -11.56
CA ASN A 313 2.97 11.41 -12.91
C ASN A 313 1.47 11.59 -13.21
N TYR A 314 0.67 11.54 -12.14
CA TYR A 314 -0.73 11.90 -12.20
C TYR A 314 -0.87 13.40 -12.49
N ASP A 315 -0.22 14.30 -11.75
CA ASP A 315 -0.34 15.75 -11.95
C ASP A 315 0.10 16.21 -13.33
N TYR A 316 1.03 15.52 -14.00
CA TYR A 316 1.36 15.78 -15.41
C TYR A 316 0.21 15.42 -16.38
N ASN A 317 -0.49 14.30 -16.14
CA ASN A 317 -1.71 13.99 -16.90
C ASN A 317 -2.91 14.84 -16.43
N SER A 318 -2.96 15.22 -15.15
CA SER A 318 -3.94 16.11 -14.57
C SER A 318 -3.78 17.52 -15.09
N SER A 319 -2.57 18.03 -15.33
CA SER A 319 -2.33 19.37 -15.89
C SER A 319 -2.77 19.45 -17.34
N ILE A 320 -2.62 18.37 -18.11
CA ILE A 320 -3.27 18.21 -19.43
C ILE A 320 -4.81 18.20 -19.29
N ILE A 321 -5.34 17.61 -18.21
CA ILE A 321 -6.78 17.60 -17.90
C ILE A 321 -7.26 18.93 -17.30
N ILE A 322 -6.44 19.68 -16.56
CA ILE A 322 -6.69 21.01 -16.00
C ILE A 322 -6.74 22.00 -17.16
N GLY A 323 -5.82 21.88 -18.13
CA GLY A 323 -5.88 22.63 -19.39
C GLY A 323 -7.08 22.29 -20.27
N ARG A 324 -7.76 21.15 -20.05
CA ARG A 324 -9.06 20.81 -20.67
C ARG A 324 -10.24 21.28 -19.81
N ALA A 325 -10.20 21.10 -18.49
CA ALA A 325 -11.25 21.48 -17.56
C ALA A 325 -11.40 23.01 -17.42
N LEU A 326 -10.29 23.75 -17.44
CA LEU A 326 -10.28 25.21 -17.56
C LEU A 326 -10.87 25.64 -18.92
N ARG A 327 -10.56 24.94 -20.00
CA ARG A 327 -11.18 25.18 -21.32
C ARG A 327 -12.70 24.94 -21.34
N TYR A 328 -13.20 24.03 -20.50
CA TYR A 328 -14.65 23.77 -20.32
C TYR A 328 -15.32 24.67 -19.28
N CYS A 329 -14.56 25.40 -18.47
CA CYS A 329 -15.09 26.41 -17.53
C CYS A 329 -15.02 27.83 -18.11
N CYS A 330 -14.12 28.07 -19.07
CA CYS A 330 -13.99 29.35 -19.78
C CYS A 330 -14.81 29.44 -21.08
N ASN A 331 -15.57 28.40 -21.43
CA ASN A 331 -16.60 28.39 -22.48
C ASN A 331 -17.95 28.02 -21.85
#